data_AF-A0A2V8K2J9-F1
#
_entry.id   AF-A0A2V8K2J9-F1
#
_cell.length_a   1.000
_cell.length_b   1.000
_cell.length_c   1.000
_cell.angle_alpha   90.00
_cell.angle_beta   90.00
_cell.angle_gamma   90.00
#
_symmetry.space_group_name_H-M   'P 1'
#
loop_
_entity.id
_entity.type
_entity.pdbx_description
1 polymer ?
#
loop_
_entity_poly.entity_id
_entity_poly.type
_entity_poly.pdbx_seq_one_letter_code
_entity_poly.pdbx_strand_id
1 'polypeptide(L)'
;MVPTANAGDVGLRKIIERRDVEQLLSFLSSNQFFTQKDWKDRFKENSEKMRSGSIFHVAEVFKNLVYLSRVKPLSFREKRMLDRARFLLISELSTVLNLAELEIEDRIEKAVTKACGKVPVA
;
A
#
# COMPACT_ATOMS: atom_id res chain seq x y z
N MET A 1 10.46 16.89 27.98
CA MET A 1 11.66 16.06 27.74
C MET A 1 11.21 14.61 27.73
N VAL A 2 11.10 14.00 26.55
CA VAL A 2 10.59 12.62 26.41
C VAL A 2 11.80 11.67 26.44
N PRO A 3 11.81 10.62 27.28
CA PRO A 3 12.94 9.71 27.41
C PRO A 3 13.20 8.96 26.10
N THR A 4 14.43 9.08 25.58
CA THR A 4 14.88 8.50 24.31
C THR A 4 15.16 7.00 24.34
N ALA A 5 15.01 6.34 25.50
CA ALA A 5 15.35 4.92 25.67
C ALA A 5 14.25 3.95 25.21
N ASN A 6 12.98 4.37 25.15
CA ASN A 6 11.84 3.51 24.78
C ASN A 6 11.17 3.90 23.45
N ALA A 7 11.85 4.66 22.60
CA ALA A 7 11.31 5.11 21.31
C ALA A 7 11.05 3.97 20.29
N GLY A 8 11.36 2.72 20.63
CA GLY A 8 10.99 1.54 19.84
C GLY A 8 9.58 0.99 20.12
N ASP A 9 9.00 1.29 21.29
CA ASP A 9 7.72 0.72 21.76
C ASP A 9 6.56 1.73 21.78
N VAL A 10 6.90 3.03 21.76
CA VAL A 10 5.92 4.07 21.52
C VAL A 10 5.66 4.11 20.02
N GLY A 11 4.44 3.78 19.60
CA GLY A 11 3.94 3.81 18.22
C GLY A 11 3.97 5.18 17.52
N LEU A 12 5.09 5.89 17.65
CA LEU A 12 5.53 6.94 16.76
C LEU A 12 5.85 6.24 15.44
N ARG A 13 4.90 6.32 14.51
CA ARG A 13 5.10 6.00 13.10
C ARG A 13 6.43 6.63 12.67
N LYS A 14 7.46 5.82 12.49
CA LYS A 14 8.68 6.28 11.82
C LYS A 14 8.25 6.66 10.40
N ILE A 15 8.40 7.94 10.08
CA ILE A 15 8.31 8.41 8.70
C ILE A 15 9.33 7.57 7.92
N ILE A 16 8.87 6.93 6.85
CA ILE A 16 9.74 6.10 6.02
C ILE A 16 10.85 6.95 5.41
N GLU A 17 12.05 6.39 5.32
CA GLU A 17 13.16 7.08 4.68
C GLU A 17 13.10 6.86 3.15
N ARG A 18 13.84 7.65 2.37
CA ARG A 18 13.88 7.45 0.91
C ARG A 18 14.28 6.03 0.50
N ARG A 19 15.10 5.35 1.31
CA ARG A 19 15.50 3.95 1.09
C ARG A 19 14.30 3.00 1.19
N ASP A 20 13.43 3.22 2.17
CA ASP A 20 12.20 2.46 2.34
C ASP A 20 11.22 2.70 1.19
N VAL A 21 11.21 3.90 0.60
CA VAL A 21 10.39 4.21 -0.58
C VAL A 21 10.82 3.35 -1.77
N GLU A 22 12.11 3.23 -2.04
CA GLU A 22 12.63 2.37 -3.11
C GLU A 22 12.30 0.90 -2.86
N GLN A 23 12.40 0.46 -1.59
CA GLN A 23 12.01 -0.88 -1.17
C GLN A 23 10.49 -1.10 -1.31
N LEU A 24 9.67 -0.10 -0.99
CA LEU A 24 8.21 -0.14 -1.14
C LEU A 24 7.81 -0.20 -2.61
N LEU A 25 8.43 0.61 -3.48
CA LEU A 25 8.21 0.57 -4.93
C LEU A 25 8.65 -0.78 -5.52
N SER A 26 9.76 -1.34 -5.04
CA SER A 26 10.21 -2.68 -5.41
C SER A 26 9.26 -3.77 -4.94
N PHE A 27 8.70 -3.64 -3.73
CA PHE A 27 7.70 -4.54 -3.18
C PHE A 27 6.36 -4.46 -3.93
N LEU A 28 5.93 -3.25 -4.29
CA LEU A 28 4.77 -3.00 -5.14
C LEU A 28 4.98 -3.63 -6.52
N SER A 29 6.19 -3.52 -7.08
CA SER A 29 6.58 -4.11 -8.37
C SER A 29 6.74 -5.64 -8.34
N SER A 30 6.90 -6.24 -7.16
CA SER A 30 7.10 -7.69 -7.01
C SER A 30 5.80 -8.46 -7.24
N ASN A 31 5.87 -9.70 -7.74
CA ASN A 31 4.67 -10.51 -8.04
C ASN A 31 4.14 -11.33 -6.84
N GLN A 32 4.53 -10.97 -5.62
CA GLN A 32 4.06 -11.66 -4.41
C GLN A 32 2.70 -11.10 -4.00
N PHE A 33 1.68 -11.94 -4.10
CA PHE A 33 0.32 -11.67 -3.62
C PHE A 33 -0.02 -12.69 -2.55
N PHE A 34 -0.40 -12.22 -1.37
CA PHE A 34 -0.99 -13.08 -0.35
C PHE A 34 -2.50 -13.16 -0.61
N THR A 35 -2.93 -14.16 -1.37
CA THR A 35 -4.34 -14.46 -1.54
C THR A 35 -4.71 -15.64 -0.64
N GLN A 36 -5.37 -15.34 0.48
CA GLN A 36 -6.12 -16.33 1.24
C GLN A 36 -7.33 -16.78 0.42
N LYS A 37 -7.72 -18.06 0.54
CA LYS A 37 -8.83 -18.67 -0.22
C LYS A 37 -10.19 -18.02 0.08
N ASP A 38 -10.36 -17.48 1.29
CA ASP A 38 -11.62 -16.91 1.77
C ASP A 38 -11.63 -15.37 1.72
N TRP A 39 -12.58 -14.81 0.97
CA TRP A 39 -12.70 -13.35 0.78
C TRP A 39 -13.05 -12.59 2.08
N LYS A 40 -13.78 -13.23 3.01
CA LYS A 40 -14.12 -12.64 4.32
C LYS A 40 -12.90 -12.45 5.20
N ASP A 41 -12.10 -13.50 5.34
CA ASP A 41 -10.88 -13.46 6.15
C ASP A 41 -9.85 -12.53 5.51
N ARG A 42 -9.74 -12.55 4.18
CA ARG A 42 -8.93 -11.59 3.44
C ARG A 42 -9.34 -10.13 3.70
N PHE A 43 -10.64 -9.81 3.65
CA PHE A 43 -11.10 -8.44 3.91
C PHE A 43 -10.82 -8.03 5.37
N LYS A 44 -11.04 -8.95 6.32
CA LYS A 44 -10.76 -8.73 7.74
C LYS A 44 -9.28 -8.44 7.95
N GLU A 45 -8.39 -9.26 7.40
CA GLU A 45 -6.94 -9.10 7.49
C GLU A 45 -6.46 -7.82 6.79
N ASN A 46 -6.99 -7.50 5.60
CA ASN A 46 -6.70 -6.23 4.94
C ASN A 46 -7.15 -5.02 5.78
N SER A 47 -8.29 -5.12 6.45
CA SER A 47 -8.77 -4.07 7.34
C SER A 47 -7.91 -3.93 8.60
N GLU A 48 -7.41 -5.05 9.15
CA GLU A 48 -6.47 -5.03 10.28
C GLU A 48 -5.12 -4.44 9.87
N LYS A 49 -4.61 -4.80 8.68
CA LYS A 49 -3.40 -4.22 8.08
C LYS A 49 -3.54 -2.71 7.87
N MET A 50 -4.67 -2.24 7.36
CA MET A 50 -4.98 -0.80 7.27
C MET A 50 -5.04 -0.13 8.64
N ARG A 51 -5.52 -0.82 9.69
CA ARG A 51 -5.57 -0.30 11.06
C ARG A 51 -4.21 -0.31 11.76
N SER A 52 -3.31 -1.23 11.39
CA SER A 52 -1.94 -1.30 11.96
C SER A 52 -1.12 -0.04 11.69
N GLY A 53 -1.48 0.73 10.66
CA GLY A 53 -0.81 1.97 10.32
C GLY A 53 0.58 1.81 9.71
N SER A 54 1.12 0.62 9.45
CA SER A 54 2.39 0.52 8.70
C SER A 54 2.18 0.82 7.22
N ILE A 55 3.01 1.66 6.61
CA ILE A 55 2.91 1.96 5.18
C ILE A 55 3.15 0.72 4.31
N PHE A 56 3.98 -0.22 4.78
CA PHE A 56 4.21 -1.50 4.11
C PHE A 56 2.94 -2.34 4.09
N HIS A 57 2.19 -2.37 5.21
CA HIS A 57 0.89 -3.04 5.26
C HIS A 57 -0.14 -2.34 4.37
N VAL A 58 -0.16 -1.00 4.34
CA VAL A 58 -1.05 -0.24 3.43
C VAL A 58 -0.72 -0.52 1.96
N ALA A 59 0.57 -0.58 1.60
CA ALA A 59 1.03 -0.93 0.26
C ALA A 59 0.65 -2.36 -0.13
N GLU A 60 0.75 -3.31 0.80
CA GLU A 60 0.31 -4.68 0.59
C GLU A 60 -1.21 -4.75 0.35
N VAL A 61 -2.00 -4.05 1.16
CA VAL A 61 -3.46 -3.98 1.01
C VAL A 61 -3.83 -3.32 -0.32
N PHE A 62 -3.20 -2.20 -0.66
CA PHE A 62 -3.42 -1.50 -1.93
C PHE A 62 -3.15 -2.43 -3.11
N LYS A 63 -1.98 -3.09 -3.14
CA LYS A 63 -1.60 -4.05 -4.17
C LYS A 63 -2.58 -5.21 -4.28
N ASN A 64 -2.95 -5.79 -3.14
CA ASN A 64 -3.94 -6.86 -3.07
C ASN A 64 -5.29 -6.41 -3.65
N LEU A 65 -5.78 -5.24 -3.27
CA LEU A 65 -7.05 -4.69 -3.75
C LEU A 65 -7.00 -4.34 -5.24
N VAL A 66 -5.88 -3.81 -5.74
CA VAL A 66 -5.72 -3.55 -7.18
C VAL A 66 -5.75 -4.86 -7.97
N TYR A 67 -5.04 -5.90 -7.49
CA TYR A 67 -5.11 -7.22 -8.12
C TYR A 67 -6.54 -7.78 -8.10
N LEU A 68 -7.24 -7.67 -6.97
CA LEU A 68 -8.66 -8.06 -6.90
C LEU A 68 -9.50 -7.31 -7.90
N SER A 69 -9.33 -5.99 -8.01
CA SER A 69 -10.07 -5.13 -8.94
C SER A 69 -10.03 -5.63 -10.38
N ARG A 70 -8.92 -6.30 -10.76
CA ARG A 70 -8.74 -6.83 -12.11
C ARG A 70 -9.29 -8.23 -12.28
N VAL A 71 -9.28 -9.05 -11.22
CA VAL A 71 -9.83 -10.42 -11.27
C VAL A 71 -11.35 -10.43 -11.07
N LYS A 72 -11.88 -9.57 -10.20
CA LYS A 72 -13.30 -9.46 -9.86
C LYS A 72 -13.71 -8.01 -9.66
N PRO A 73 -14.97 -7.65 -9.95
CA PRO A 73 -15.50 -6.36 -9.56
C PRO A 73 -15.48 -6.24 -8.03
N LEU A 74 -14.75 -5.23 -7.52
CA LEU A 74 -14.67 -4.91 -6.10
C LEU A 74 -16.04 -4.48 -5.55
N SER A 75 -16.31 -4.83 -4.30
CA SER A 75 -17.42 -4.24 -3.56
C SER A 75 -17.15 -2.76 -3.25
N PHE A 76 -18.20 -1.98 -3.03
CA PHE A 76 -18.11 -0.55 -2.67
C PHE A 76 -17.17 -0.29 -1.48
N ARG A 77 -17.18 -1.19 -0.49
CA ARG A 77 -16.30 -1.10 0.70
C ARG A 77 -14.82 -1.28 0.34
N GLU A 78 -14.53 -2.22 -0.56
CA GLU A 78 -13.17 -2.53 -0.99
C GLU A 78 -12.63 -1.44 -1.91
N LYS A 79 -13.47 -0.90 -2.81
CA LYS A 79 -13.12 0.26 -3.63
C LYS A 79 -12.75 1.46 -2.75
N ARG A 80 -13.56 1.77 -1.73
CA ARG A 80 -13.27 2.83 -0.77
C ARG A 80 -11.98 2.58 0.03
N MET A 81 -11.67 1.32 0.33
CA MET A 81 -10.42 0.95 0.99
C MET A 81 -9.21 1.15 0.07
N LEU A 82 -9.34 0.82 -1.21
CA LEU A 82 -8.31 1.03 -2.23
C LEU A 82 -8.01 2.52 -2.39
N ASP A 83 -9.04 3.36 -2.54
CA ASP A 83 -8.88 4.82 -2.64
C ASP A 83 -8.18 5.38 -1.40
N ARG A 84 -8.55 4.90 -0.20
CA ARG A 84 -7.93 5.36 1.04
C ARG A 84 -6.48 4.89 1.16
N ALA A 85 -6.17 3.67 0.74
CA ALA A 85 -4.80 3.16 0.74
C ALA A 85 -3.93 3.94 -0.27
N ARG A 86 -4.47 4.25 -1.45
CA ARG A 86 -3.83 5.09 -2.48
C ARG A 86 -3.49 6.47 -1.93
N PHE A 87 -4.45 7.15 -1.32
CA PHE A 87 -4.24 8.48 -0.74
C PHE A 87 -3.15 8.48 0.33
N LEU A 88 -3.16 7.49 1.23
CA LEU A 88 -2.13 7.35 2.25
C LEU A 88 -0.74 7.12 1.65
N LEU A 89 -0.62 6.26 0.64
CA LEU A 89 0.65 6.02 -0.05
C LEU A 89 1.17 7.28 -0.72
N ILE A 90 0.31 7.99 -1.46
CA ILE A 90 0.70 9.21 -2.16
C ILE A 90 1.17 10.28 -1.18
N SER A 91 0.41 10.51 -0.11
CA SER A 91 0.73 11.54 0.89
C SER A 91 2.05 11.26 1.61
N GLU A 92 2.30 10.01 2.02
CA GLU A 92 3.55 9.61 2.68
C GLU A 92 4.75 9.72 1.73
N LEU A 93 4.61 9.20 0.50
CA LEU A 93 5.67 9.24 -0.50
C LEU A 93 5.99 10.67 -0.97
N SER A 94 4.97 11.52 -1.15
CA SER A 94 5.14 12.93 -1.47
C SER A 94 5.90 13.66 -0.36
N THR A 95 5.57 13.39 0.90
CA THR A 95 6.26 13.97 2.06
C THR A 95 7.75 13.58 2.11
N VAL A 96 8.07 12.33 1.79
CA VAL A 96 9.43 11.78 1.89
C VAL A 96 10.32 12.14 0.70
N LEU A 97 9.75 12.11 -0.51
CA LEU A 97 10.46 12.47 -1.73
C LEU A 97 10.44 13.98 -2.01
N ASN A 98 9.59 14.73 -1.32
CA ASN A 98 9.36 16.17 -1.54
C ASN A 98 8.98 16.45 -3.02
N LEU A 99 8.16 15.56 -3.59
CA LEU A 99 7.66 15.63 -4.96
C LEU A 99 6.16 15.89 -4.95
N ALA A 100 5.65 16.40 -6.07
CA ALA A 100 4.23 16.61 -6.25
C ALA A 100 3.47 15.28 -6.15
N GLU A 101 2.29 15.29 -5.51
CA GLU A 101 1.42 14.13 -5.38
C GLU A 101 1.12 13.47 -6.74
N LEU A 102 0.99 14.28 -7.79
CA LEU A 102 0.80 13.83 -9.18
C LEU A 102 1.96 12.97 -9.71
N GLU A 103 3.21 13.33 -9.43
CA GLU A 103 4.38 12.55 -9.86
C GLU A 103 4.47 11.22 -9.11
N ILE A 104 4.16 11.25 -7.82
CA ILE A 104 4.11 10.05 -6.99
C ILE A 104 2.99 9.12 -7.46
N GLU A 105 1.83 9.67 -7.77
CA GLU A 105 0.68 8.93 -8.27
C GLU A 105 1.03 8.19 -9.56
N ASP A 106 1.63 8.88 -10.55
CA ASP A 106 2.10 8.28 -11.80
C ASP A 106 3.13 7.16 -11.54
N ARG A 107 4.03 7.36 -10.57
CA ARG A 107 5.05 6.37 -10.21
C ARG A 107 4.45 5.12 -9.56
N ILE A 108 3.47 5.28 -8.68
CA ILE A 108 2.69 4.18 -8.10
C ILE A 108 1.91 3.45 -9.19
N GLU A 109 1.23 4.19 -10.07
CA GLU A 109 0.43 3.62 -11.15
C GLU A 109 1.30 2.80 -12.12
N LYS A 110 2.49 3.31 -12.47
CA LYS A 110 3.48 2.57 -13.26
C LYS A 110 3.97 1.31 -12.54
N ALA A 111 4.28 1.39 -11.24
CA ALA A 111 4.71 0.23 -10.46
C ALA A 111 3.63 -0.85 -10.38
N VAL A 112 2.39 -0.45 -10.15
CA VAL A 112 1.21 -1.33 -10.09
C VAL A 112 0.93 -1.94 -11.46
N THR A 113 1.02 -1.16 -12.53
CA THR A 113 0.83 -1.63 -13.90
C THR A 113 1.92 -2.63 -14.29
N LYS A 114 3.17 -2.41 -13.87
CA LYS A 114 4.28 -3.36 -14.05
C LYS A 114 4.05 -4.66 -13.27
N ALA A 115 3.64 -4.57 -12.01
CA ALA A 115 3.36 -5.73 -11.16
C ALA A 115 2.17 -6.56 -11.68
N CYS A 116 1.16 -5.87 -12.21
CA CYS A 116 -0.09 -6.47 -12.68
C CYS A 116 -0.12 -6.67 -14.21
N GLY A 117 0.99 -6.41 -14.89
CA GLY A 117 1.11 -6.30 -16.36
C GLY A 117 1.30 -7.60 -17.12
N LYS A 118 1.05 -8.77 -16.51
CA LYS A 118 0.95 -10.06 -17.22
C LYS A 118 -0.45 -10.65 -17.16
N VAL A 119 -1.48 -9.92 -17.62
CA VAL A 119 -2.65 -10.48 -18.32
C VAL A 119 -3.21 -9.37 -19.21
N PRO A 120 -3.43 -9.62 -20.52
CA PRO A 120 -4.00 -8.63 -21.43
C PRO A 120 -5.46 -8.35 -21.02
N VAL A 121 -5.81 -7.07 -20.92
CA VAL A 121 -7.21 -6.66 -20.96
C VAL A 121 -7.67 -6.86 -22.41
N ALA A 122 -8.59 -7.80 -22.61
CA ALA A 122 -9.32 -7.99 -23.86
C ALA A 122 -10.52 -7.03 -23.91
#